data_AF-Q0ZKF6-F1
#
_entry.id   AF-Q0ZKF6-F1
#
_cell.length_a   1.000
_cell.length_b   1.000
_cell.length_c   1.000
_cell.angle_alpha   90.00
_cell.angle_beta   90.00
_cell.angle_gamma   90.00
#
_symmetry.space_group_name_H-M   'P 1'
#
loop_
_entity.id
_entity.type
_entity.pdbx_description
1 polymer ?
#
loop_
_entity_poly.entity_id
_entity_poly.type
_entity_poly.pdbx_seq_one_letter_code
_entity_poly.pdbx_strand_id
1 'polypeptide(L)' 'IQVTITDEATGEVLIDEQTTTFDNGFVGFWLPDEATGTIEITHQGRTGVTEFSTTEDGATCVTDLRLT' A
#
# COMPACT_ATOMS: atom_id res chain seq x y z
N ILE A 1 10.97 -2.15 -4.97
CA ILE A 1 9.76 -2.94 -4.65
C ILE A 1 8.68 -2.59 -5.68
N GLN A 2 7.87 -3.54 -6.08
CA GLN A 2 6.63 -3.25 -6.83
C GLN A 2 5.54 -2.99 -5.80
N VAL A 3 4.78 -1.92 -5.97
CA VAL A 3 3.65 -1.56 -5.09
C VAL A 3 2.40 -1.41 -5.93
N THR A 4 1.33 -2.05 -5.50
CA THR A 4 -0.02 -1.85 -6.05
C THR A 4 -0.96 -1.49 -4.91
N ILE A 5 -1.72 -0.40 -5.05
CA ILE A 5 -2.76 0.00 -4.10
C ILE A 5 -4.08 0.04 -4.85
N THR A 6 -5.06 -0.71 -4.35
CA THR A 6 -6.36 -0.89 -5.01
C THR A 6 -7.47 -0.48 -4.06
N ASP A 7 -8.38 0.37 -4.54
CA ASP A 7 -9.61 0.73 -3.85
C ASP A 7 -10.60 -0.45 -3.89
N GLU A 8 -11.12 -0.85 -2.74
CA GLU A 8 -12.01 -2.01 -2.62
C GLU A 8 -13.41 -1.72 -3.19
N ALA A 9 -13.91 -0.49 -3.02
CA ALA A 9 -15.29 -0.16 -3.40
C ALA A 9 -15.46 -0.09 -4.93
N THR A 10 -14.44 0.41 -5.63
CA THR A 10 -14.46 0.65 -7.08
C THR A 10 -13.65 -0.38 -7.87
N GLY A 11 -12.68 -1.04 -7.24
CA GLY A 11 -11.68 -1.85 -7.92
C GLY A 11 -10.64 -1.02 -8.68
N GLU A 12 -10.62 0.31 -8.50
CA GLU A 12 -9.65 1.19 -9.14
C GLU A 12 -8.25 0.98 -8.55
N VAL A 13 -7.25 0.88 -9.43
CA VAL A 13 -5.85 0.86 -9.03
C VAL A 13 -5.41 2.31 -8.82
N LEU A 14 -5.24 2.69 -7.55
CA LEU A 14 -4.83 4.03 -7.13
C LEU A 14 -3.33 4.25 -7.36
N ILE A 15 -2.52 3.20 -7.15
CA ILE A 15 -1.07 3.19 -7.36
C ILE A 15 -0.67 1.87 -8.01
N ASP A 16 0.19 1.92 -9.03
CA ASP A 16 0.90 0.77 -9.60
C ASP A 16 2.28 1.25 -10.08
N GLU A 17 3.30 1.06 -9.24
CA GLU A 17 4.65 1.53 -9.57
C GLU A 17 5.77 0.66 -9.01
N GLN A 18 6.89 0.68 -9.73
CA GLN A 18 8.16 0.17 -9.23
C GLN A 18 8.94 1.31 -8.58
N THR A 19 9.22 1.18 -7.29
CA THR A 19 9.85 2.24 -6.49
C THR A 19 10.91 1.70 -5.52
N THR A 20 11.60 2.57 -4.82
CA THR A 20 12.58 2.24 -3.77
C THR A 20 12.18 2.87 -2.46
N THR A 21 12.38 2.17 -1.35
CA THR A 21 12.21 2.76 -0.02
C THR A 21 13.21 3.89 0.18
N PHE A 22 12.84 4.85 1.01
CA PHE A 22 13.76 5.87 1.52
C PHE A 22 14.74 5.27 2.55
N ASP A 23 15.70 6.07 3.01
CA ASP A 23 16.76 5.64 3.94
C ASP A 23 16.22 5.09 5.27
N ASN A 24 15.01 5.50 5.68
CA ASN A 24 14.34 5.01 6.88
C ASN A 24 13.60 3.67 6.68
N GLY A 25 13.66 3.09 5.47
CA GLY A 25 13.00 1.84 5.14
C GLY A 25 11.51 1.95 4.77
N PHE A 26 10.94 3.17 4.75
CA PHE A 26 9.55 3.40 4.36
C PHE A 26 9.43 3.87 2.91
N VAL A 27 8.25 3.69 2.35
CA VAL A 27 7.77 4.40 1.16
C VAL A 27 6.43 5.04 1.52
N GLY A 28 6.17 6.24 1.00
CA GLY A 28 4.95 7.00 1.30
C GLY A 28 4.18 7.31 0.02
N PHE A 29 2.85 7.22 0.10
CA PHE A 29 1.95 7.52 -1.01
C PHE A 29 0.87 8.49 -0.56
N TRP A 30 0.45 9.34 -1.47
CA TRP A 30 -0.76 10.15 -1.32
C TRP A 30 -1.91 9.43 -2.00
N LEU A 31 -3.01 9.27 -1.26
CA LEU A 31 -4.21 8.57 -1.71
C LEU A 31 -5.42 9.51 -1.59
N PRO A 32 -6.52 9.24 -2.31
CA PRO A 32 -7.79 9.92 -2.09
C PRO A 32 -8.25 9.78 -0.64
N ASP A 33 -8.95 10.81 -0.16
CA ASP A 33 -9.62 10.78 1.14
C ASP A 33 -10.81 9.81 1.10
N GLU A 34 -11.20 9.28 2.27
CA GLU A 34 -12.30 8.31 2.43
C GLU A 34 -12.19 7.03 1.57
N ALA A 35 -10.97 6.59 1.23
CA ALA A 35 -10.71 5.37 0.48
C ALA A 35 -10.34 4.20 1.41
N THR A 36 -10.75 2.99 1.03
CA THR A 36 -10.38 1.74 1.71
C THR A 36 -9.97 0.69 0.69
N GLY A 37 -9.05 -0.20 1.06
CA GLY A 37 -8.71 -1.32 0.20
C GLY A 37 -7.41 -1.98 0.55
N THR A 38 -6.64 -2.40 -0.45
CA THR A 38 -5.44 -3.22 -0.26
C THR A 38 -4.17 -2.56 -0.74
N ILE A 39 -3.09 -2.80 0.00
CA ILE A 39 -1.71 -2.54 -0.41
C ILE A 39 -1.07 -3.90 -0.68
N GLU A 40 -0.65 -4.14 -1.92
CA GLU A 40 0.18 -5.28 -2.30
C GLU A 40 1.61 -4.83 -2.57
N ILE A 41 2.58 -5.53 -1.99
CA ILE A 41 4.00 -5.31 -2.28
C ILE A 41 4.62 -6.61 -2.77
N THR A 42 5.36 -6.53 -3.87
CA THR A 42 6.19 -7.64 -4.37
C THR A 42 7.67 -7.24 -4.42
N HIS A 43 8.55 -8.13 -3.94
CA HIS A 43 10.00 -7.96 -4.03
C HIS A 43 10.72 -9.31 -4.04
N GLN A 44 11.63 -9.49 -5.02
CA GLN A 44 12.45 -10.72 -5.15
C GLN A 44 11.61 -12.01 -5.15
N GLY A 45 10.46 -12.00 -5.82
CA GLY A 45 9.57 -13.15 -5.90
C GLY A 45 8.74 -13.45 -4.64
N ARG A 46 8.83 -12.60 -3.61
CA ARG A 46 7.93 -12.64 -2.45
C ARG A 46 6.85 -11.59 -2.56
N THR A 47 5.67 -11.88 -2.03
CA THR A 47 4.51 -10.98 -2.05
C THR A 47 3.91 -10.89 -0.65
N GLY A 48 3.39 -9.72 -0.31
CA GLY A 48 2.62 -9.48 0.91
C GLY A 48 1.48 -8.51 0.62
N VAL A 49 0.36 -8.70 1.31
CA VAL A 49 -0.86 -7.90 1.18
C VAL A 49 -1.33 -7.49 2.56
N THR A 50 -1.79 -6.25 2.69
CA THR A 50 -2.47 -5.76 3.89
C THR A 50 -3.58 -4.78 3.50
N GLU A 51 -4.47 -4.49 4.42
CA GLU A 51 -5.56 -3.53 4.22
C GLU A 51 -5.11 -2.11 4.60
N PHE A 52 -5.75 -1.10 4.01
CA PHE A 52 -5.59 0.30 4.40
C PHE A 52 -6.94 1.01 4.48
N SER A 53 -6.94 2.12 5.23
CA SER A 53 -8.03 3.09 5.24
C SER A 53 -7.45 4.50 5.30
N THR A 54 -7.99 5.42 4.49
CA THR A 54 -7.73 6.87 4.58
C THR A 54 -8.87 7.63 5.27
N THR A 55 -9.82 6.93 5.91
CA THR A 55 -10.83 7.57 6.78
C THR A 55 -10.19 8.18 8.03
N GLU A 56 -10.98 8.93 8.82
CA GLU A 56 -10.50 9.64 10.02
C GLU A 56 -9.72 8.76 11.02
N ASP A 57 -10.14 7.50 11.20
CA ASP A 57 -9.48 6.54 12.09
C ASP A 57 -8.38 5.70 11.40
N GLY A 58 -8.09 5.98 10.13
CA GLY A 58 -7.14 5.25 9.29
C GLY A 58 -5.69 5.39 9.75
N ALA A 59 -4.96 4.27 9.77
CA ALA A 59 -3.55 4.28 10.13
C ALA A 59 -2.70 4.94 9.03
N THR A 60 -1.87 5.91 9.39
CA THR A 60 -0.91 6.56 8.48
C THR A 60 0.42 5.82 8.36
N CYS A 61 0.64 4.81 9.20
CA CYS A 61 1.85 3.99 9.21
C CYS A 61 1.46 2.52 9.29
N VAL A 62 1.82 1.76 8.26
CA VAL A 62 1.49 0.34 8.12
C VAL A 62 2.80 -0.45 8.08
N THR A 63 2.98 -1.36 9.03
CA THR A 63 4.23 -2.13 9.22
C THR A 63 4.00 -3.64 9.36
N ASP A 64 2.75 -4.08 9.32
CA ASP A 64 2.35 -5.49 9.43
C ASP A 64 2.26 -6.21 8.06
N LEU A 65 2.63 -5.53 6.97
CA LEU A 65 2.77 -6.15 5.64
C LEU A 65 3.99 -7.08 5.60
N ARG A 66 3.73 -8.38 5.73
CA ARG A 66 4.76 -9.42 5.66
C ARG A 66 4.82 -10.06 4.27
N LEU A 67 5.97 -9.92 3.62
CA LEU A 67 6.31 -10.66 2.41
C LEU A 67 6.58 -12.13 2.73
N THR A 68 5.97 -13.06 1.99
CA THR A 68 6.20 -14.51 2.11
C THR A 68 6.87 -15.10 0.88
#